data_AF-A0A445AP20-F1
#
_entry.id   AF-A0A445AP20-F1
#
_cell.length_a   1.000
_cell.length_b   1.000
_cell.length_c   1.000
_cell.angle_alpha   90.00
_cell.angle_beta   90.00
_cell.angle_gamma   90.00
#
_symmetry.space_group_name_H-M   'P 1'
#
loop_
_entity.id
_entity.type
_entity.pdbx_description
1 polymer ?
#
loop_
_entity_poly.entity_id
_entity_poly.type
_entity_poly.pdbx_seq_one_letter_code
_entity_poly.pdbx_strand_id
1 'polypeptide(L)'
;MAKNFCDFRILLLVAAGVFIYIQMRLFATQSEYADRLAAAIEAENTCTSQMRSLIDQISLQQGRIVALEEERNRRDQECGQMKSLVQDLERKDVQRLINKVQVPVAAVVIMACNRADYLERTINSVLKYQKPISSRYPLFVSQDGSNADVRSKALSYDQLSYMQHLDLKPVQTERPGELIAYYKIARHYKWALDQLFYHHNFSRVIILEDDMEIAPDFFDYFEATAALLDKDKYESKKNQMMNLFFSDSR
;
A
#
# COMPACT_ATOMS: atom_id res chain seq x y z
N MET A 1 -28.16 119.53 -0.51
CA MET A 1 -28.15 118.38 0.43
C MET A 1 -28.14 117.07 -0.38
N ALA A 2 -26.98 116.68 -0.90
CA ALA A 2 -26.83 115.45 -1.68
C ALA A 2 -25.41 114.90 -1.52
N LYS A 3 -25.18 114.22 -0.40
CA LYS A 3 -24.00 113.38 -0.10
C LYS A 3 -24.52 112.42 0.94
N ASN A 4 -24.73 111.14 0.59
CA ASN A 4 -24.90 109.96 1.49
C ASN A 4 -25.50 108.74 0.76
N PHE A 5 -26.05 108.86 -0.46
CA PHE A 5 -26.68 107.72 -1.17
C PHE A 5 -25.70 106.83 -1.97
N CYS A 6 -24.55 107.38 -2.40
CA CYS A 6 -23.54 106.62 -3.16
C CYS A 6 -22.69 105.72 -2.26
N ASP A 7 -22.49 106.12 -1.00
CA ASP A 7 -21.72 105.37 -0.01
C ASP A 7 -22.37 104.03 0.36
N PHE A 8 -23.71 104.01 0.54
CA PHE A 8 -24.42 102.82 1.03
C PHE A 8 -24.44 101.67 0.01
N ARG A 9 -24.53 101.94 -1.29
CA ARG A 9 -24.50 100.91 -2.34
C ARG A 9 -23.11 100.31 -2.52
N ILE A 10 -22.06 101.14 -2.44
CA ILE A 10 -20.67 100.68 -2.48
C ILE A 10 -20.36 99.86 -1.24
N LEU A 11 -20.81 100.30 -0.05
CA LEU A 11 -20.67 99.57 1.20
C LEU A 11 -21.39 98.21 1.16
N LEU A 12 -22.57 98.13 0.55
CA LEU A 12 -23.31 96.88 0.38
C LEU A 12 -22.59 95.88 -0.54
N LEU A 13 -21.99 96.36 -1.64
CA LEU A 13 -21.19 95.52 -2.54
C LEU A 13 -19.91 95.02 -1.88
N VAL A 14 -19.24 95.86 -1.09
CA VAL A 14 -18.08 95.45 -0.28
C VAL A 14 -18.49 94.41 0.77
N ALA A 15 -19.60 94.62 1.48
CA ALA A 15 -20.11 93.67 2.45
C ALA A 15 -20.49 92.32 1.80
N ALA A 16 -21.13 92.34 0.63
CA ALA A 16 -21.43 91.13 -0.13
C ALA A 16 -20.16 90.41 -0.60
N GLY A 17 -19.13 91.14 -1.04
CA GLY A 17 -17.84 90.58 -1.42
C GLY A 17 -17.13 89.91 -0.23
N VAL A 18 -17.15 90.54 0.94
CA VAL A 18 -16.61 89.96 2.19
C VAL A 18 -17.42 88.73 2.61
N PHE A 19 -18.74 88.76 2.52
CA PHE A 19 -19.59 87.61 2.82
C PHE A 19 -19.30 86.43 1.89
N ILE A 20 -19.23 86.66 0.57
CA ILE A 20 -18.89 85.62 -0.42
C ILE A 20 -17.49 85.08 -0.15
N TYR A 21 -16.51 85.93 0.18
CA TYR A 21 -15.16 85.49 0.53
C TYR A 21 -15.15 84.59 1.78
N ILE A 22 -15.91 84.95 2.82
CA ILE A 22 -16.06 84.14 4.03
C ILE A 22 -16.73 82.79 3.69
N GLN A 23 -17.79 82.79 2.88
CA GLN A 23 -18.47 81.56 2.46
C GLN A 23 -17.55 80.65 1.64
N MET A 24 -16.78 81.20 0.70
CA MET A 24 -15.79 80.44 -0.07
C MET A 24 -14.70 79.83 0.81
N ARG A 25 -14.20 80.59 1.80
CA ARG A 25 -13.21 80.10 2.76
C ARG A 25 -13.77 79.00 3.66
N LEU A 26 -15.00 79.16 4.14
CA LEU A 26 -15.68 78.16 4.96
C LEU A 26 -15.95 76.86 4.18
N PHE A 27 -16.38 76.97 2.93
CA PHE A 27 -16.60 75.82 2.07
C PHE A 27 -15.28 75.10 1.73
N ALA A 28 -14.21 75.84 1.45
CA ALA A 28 -12.89 75.26 1.19
C ALA A 28 -12.35 74.49 2.40
N THR A 29 -12.47 75.04 3.61
CA THR A 29 -12.04 74.33 4.83
C THR A 29 -12.92 73.11 5.10
N GLN A 30 -14.24 73.22 4.94
CA GLN A 30 -15.14 72.05 5.10
C GLN A 30 -14.86 70.95 4.07
N SER A 31 -14.57 71.30 2.82
CA SER A 31 -14.19 70.33 1.78
C SER A 31 -12.90 69.62 2.13
N GLU A 32 -11.88 70.35 2.60
CA GLU A 32 -10.60 69.76 3.02
C GLU A 32 -10.78 68.79 4.19
N TYR A 33 -11.63 69.13 5.18
CA TYR A 33 -11.97 68.20 6.26
C TYR A 33 -12.73 66.96 5.76
N ALA A 34 -13.67 67.13 4.82
CA ALA A 34 -14.42 66.03 4.24
C ALA A 34 -13.50 65.07 3.46
N ASP A 35 -12.56 65.60 2.67
CA ASP A 35 -11.58 64.81 1.91
C ASP A 35 -10.63 64.06 2.84
N ARG A 36 -10.16 64.71 3.92
CA ARG A 36 -9.31 64.04 4.94
C ARG A 36 -10.06 62.94 5.68
N LEU A 37 -11.34 63.14 5.98
CA LEU A 37 -12.18 62.12 6.60
C LEU A 37 -12.46 60.96 5.64
N ALA A 38 -12.74 61.24 4.37
CA ALA A 38 -12.94 60.22 3.34
C ALA A 38 -11.69 59.35 3.15
N ALA A 39 -10.50 59.98 3.07
CA ALA A 39 -9.23 59.26 2.98
C ALA A 39 -8.95 58.39 4.21
N ALA A 40 -9.29 58.86 5.42
CA ALA A 40 -9.16 58.07 6.64
C ALA A 40 -10.08 56.86 6.66
N ILE A 41 -11.34 57.01 6.22
CA ILE A 41 -12.32 55.91 6.11
C ILE A 41 -11.89 54.90 5.04
N GLU A 42 -11.38 55.36 3.89
CA GLU A 42 -10.89 54.48 2.84
C GLU A 42 -9.68 53.66 3.30
N ALA A 43 -8.76 54.27 4.04
CA ALA A 43 -7.63 53.57 4.65
C ALA A 43 -8.09 52.51 5.68
N GLU A 44 -9.08 52.81 6.51
CA GLU A 44 -9.65 51.86 7.48
C GLU A 44 -10.37 50.69 6.79
N ASN A 45 -11.16 50.98 5.76
CA ASN A 45 -11.84 49.96 4.96
C ASN A 45 -10.82 49.05 4.26
N THR A 46 -9.73 49.63 3.74
CA THR A 46 -8.63 48.88 3.11
C THR A 46 -7.93 47.97 4.12
N CYS A 47 -7.59 48.49 5.30
CA CYS A 47 -6.99 47.72 6.39
C CYS A 47 -7.91 46.55 6.82
N THR A 48 -9.21 46.82 6.97
CA THR A 48 -10.21 45.81 7.34
C THR A 48 -10.35 44.73 6.28
N SER A 49 -10.36 45.11 4.99
CA SER A 49 -10.42 44.16 3.87
C SER A 49 -9.18 43.26 3.83
N GLN A 50 -7.99 43.83 4.01
CA GLN A 50 -6.74 43.07 4.09
C GLN A 50 -6.75 42.09 5.28
N MET A 51 -7.24 42.53 6.44
CA MET A 51 -7.33 41.67 7.62
C MET A 51 -8.30 40.50 7.41
N ARG A 52 -9.46 40.73 6.78
CA ARG A 52 -10.40 39.64 6.42
C ARG A 52 -9.76 38.64 5.46
N SER A 53 -9.06 39.11 4.44
CA SER A 53 -8.35 38.24 3.50
C SER A 53 -7.29 37.38 4.19
N LEU A 54 -6.56 37.94 5.17
CA LEU A 54 -5.57 37.18 5.93
C LEU A 54 -6.23 36.11 6.81
N ILE A 55 -7.37 36.43 7.45
CA ILE A 55 -8.15 35.46 8.24
C ILE A 55 -8.60 34.30 7.36
N ASP A 56 -9.13 34.57 6.16
CA ASP A 56 -9.55 33.53 5.22
C ASP A 56 -8.39 32.61 4.80
N GLN A 57 -7.21 33.17 4.56
CA GLN A 57 -6.01 32.38 4.26
C GLN A 57 -5.60 31.49 5.43
N ILE A 58 -5.63 32.01 6.66
CA ILE A 58 -5.31 31.22 7.86
C ILE A 58 -6.33 30.10 8.06
N SER A 59 -7.62 30.37 7.89
CA SER A 59 -8.67 29.35 8.02
C SER A 59 -8.53 28.24 6.99
N LEU A 60 -8.19 28.57 5.73
CA LEU A 60 -7.89 27.58 4.70
C LEU A 60 -6.66 26.72 5.06
N GLN A 61 -5.61 27.33 5.61
CA GLN A 61 -4.43 26.58 6.05
C GLN A 61 -4.73 25.66 7.24
N GLN A 62 -5.51 26.12 8.22
CA GLN A 62 -5.95 25.30 9.34
C GLN A 62 -6.75 24.07 8.86
N GLY A 63 -7.68 24.25 7.92
CA GLY A 63 -8.42 23.13 7.33
C GLY A 63 -7.51 22.10 6.64
N ARG A 64 -6.49 22.56 5.92
CA ARG A 64 -5.49 21.66 5.30
C ARG A 64 -4.67 20.90 6.34
N ILE A 65 -4.28 21.55 7.44
CA ILE A 65 -3.50 20.91 8.51
C ILE A 65 -4.32 19.79 9.16
N VAL A 66 -5.59 20.06 9.49
CA VAL A 66 -6.49 19.04 10.08
C VAL A 66 -6.67 17.84 9.16
N ALA A 67 -6.91 18.06 7.87
CA ALA A 67 -7.04 16.97 6.90
C ALA A 67 -5.74 16.14 6.78
N LEU A 68 -4.57 16.79 6.84
CA LEU A 68 -3.28 16.10 6.84
C LEU A 68 -3.04 15.31 8.13
N GLU A 69 -3.48 15.81 9.28
CA GLU A 69 -3.40 15.10 10.56
C GLU A 69 -4.30 13.86 10.60
N GLU A 70 -5.53 13.96 10.09
CA GLU A 70 -6.44 12.81 9.95
C GLU A 70 -5.83 11.71 9.05
N GLU A 71 -5.26 12.12 7.90
CA GLU A 71 -4.63 11.19 6.97
C GLU A 71 -3.36 10.55 7.55
N ARG A 72 -2.59 11.29 8.35
CA ARG A 72 -1.43 10.77 9.08
C ARG A 72 -1.85 9.77 10.14
N ASN A 73 -2.89 10.08 10.93
CA ASN A 73 -3.41 9.16 11.95
C ASN A 73 -3.92 7.86 11.34
N ARG A 74 -4.61 7.93 10.19
CA ARG A 74 -5.04 6.74 9.44
C ARG A 74 -3.85 5.87 9.01
N ARG A 75 -2.80 6.49 8.44
CA ARG A 75 -1.57 5.79 8.07
C ARG A 75 -0.83 5.20 9.27
N ASP A 76 -0.78 5.89 10.40
CA ASP A 76 -0.17 5.37 11.63
C ASP A 76 -0.92 4.14 12.14
N GLN A 77 -2.25 4.13 12.04
CA GLN A 77 -3.08 3.00 12.40
C GLN A 77 -2.86 1.79 11.48
N GLU A 78 -2.79 2.00 10.16
CA GLU A 78 -2.44 0.96 9.18
C GLU A 78 -1.02 0.42 9.42
N CYS A 79 -0.05 1.30 9.68
CA CYS A 79 1.32 0.93 10.01
C CYS A 79 1.39 0.13 11.33
N GLY A 80 0.57 0.49 12.32
CA GLY A 80 0.44 -0.24 13.58
C GLY A 80 -0.11 -1.65 13.39
N GLN A 81 -1.16 -1.81 12.58
CA GLN A 81 -1.72 -3.12 12.23
C GLN A 81 -0.68 -3.98 11.48
N MET A 82 0.00 -3.40 10.49
CA MET A 82 1.06 -4.09 9.76
C MET A 82 2.20 -4.52 10.69
N LYS A 83 2.62 -3.65 11.61
CA LYS A 83 3.67 -3.96 12.58
C LYS A 83 3.28 -5.09 13.53
N SER A 84 2.02 -5.16 13.94
CA SER A 84 1.49 -6.28 14.74
C SER A 84 1.52 -7.60 13.96
N LEU A 85 1.09 -7.58 12.70
CA LEU A 85 1.12 -8.76 11.83
C LEU A 85 2.56 -9.27 11.61
N VAL A 86 3.50 -8.35 11.39
CA VAL A 86 4.93 -8.69 11.27
C VAL A 86 5.47 -9.29 12.57
N GLN A 87 5.13 -8.72 13.73
CA GLN A 87 5.57 -9.28 15.02
C GLN A 87 4.98 -10.68 15.30
N ASP A 88 3.74 -10.94 14.90
CA ASP A 88 3.12 -12.26 15.05
C ASP A 88 3.74 -13.28 14.09
N LEU A 89 4.11 -12.87 12.87
CA LEU A 89 4.89 -13.70 11.94
C LEU A 89 6.28 -14.01 12.50
N GLU A 90 7.00 -13.00 13.02
CA GLU A 90 8.32 -13.18 13.64
C GLU A 90 8.25 -14.13 14.84
N ARG A 91 7.23 -14.01 15.70
CA ARG A 91 7.02 -14.95 16.82
C ARG A 91 6.76 -16.38 16.36
N LYS A 92 5.95 -16.56 15.31
CA LYS A 92 5.70 -17.87 14.69
C LYS A 92 6.97 -18.46 14.10
N ASP A 93 7.80 -17.64 13.45
CA ASP A 93 9.09 -18.08 12.90
C ASP A 93 10.09 -18.45 14.00
N VAL A 94 10.17 -17.68 15.09
CA VAL A 94 11.00 -18.00 16.26
C VAL A 94 10.53 -19.31 16.92
N GLN A 95 9.23 -19.52 17.06
CA GLN A 95 8.69 -20.78 17.60
C GLN A 95 9.01 -21.97 16.68
N ARG A 96 8.96 -21.77 15.34
CA ARG A 96 9.39 -22.77 14.36
C ARG A 96 10.89 -23.05 14.42
N LEU A 97 11.72 -22.03 14.62
CA LEU A 97 13.18 -22.14 14.79
C LEU A 97 13.54 -22.95 16.03
N ILE A 98 12.84 -22.77 17.16
CA ILE A 98 13.05 -23.54 18.39
C ILE A 98 12.73 -25.03 18.19
N ASN A 99 11.73 -25.35 17.35
CA ASN A 99 11.42 -26.73 16.97
C ASN A 99 12.37 -27.33 15.90
N LYS A 100 13.26 -26.52 15.31
CA LYS A 100 14.11 -26.84 14.14
C LYS A 100 15.47 -27.46 14.49
N VAL A 101 15.67 -27.94 15.71
CA VAL A 101 16.92 -28.63 16.13
C VAL A 101 17.15 -29.91 15.32
N GLN A 102 16.12 -30.44 14.64
CA GLN A 102 16.26 -31.51 13.66
C GLN A 102 16.20 -30.94 12.24
N VAL A 103 17.20 -31.30 11.42
CA VAL A 103 17.21 -31.01 9.98
C VAL A 103 16.04 -31.76 9.33
N PRO A 104 15.13 -31.06 8.62
CA PRO A 104 14.02 -31.72 7.93
C PRO A 104 14.53 -32.71 6.89
N VAL A 105 13.78 -33.80 6.71
CA VAL A 105 14.06 -34.82 5.70
C VAL A 105 13.73 -34.26 4.32
N ALA A 106 12.50 -33.79 4.14
CA ALA A 106 12.07 -33.14 2.91
C ALA A 106 10.92 -32.17 3.24
N ALA A 107 10.83 -31.07 2.51
CA ALA A 107 9.59 -30.28 2.53
C ALA A 107 8.51 -30.98 1.70
N VAL A 108 7.26 -30.88 2.12
CA VAL A 108 6.11 -31.33 1.34
C VAL A 108 5.42 -30.09 0.80
N VAL A 109 5.18 -30.01 -0.49
CA VAL A 109 4.42 -28.91 -1.11
C VAL A 109 3.21 -29.45 -1.85
N ILE A 110 2.04 -28.89 -1.55
CA ILE A 110 0.82 -29.10 -2.33
C ILE A 110 0.67 -27.93 -3.31
N MET A 111 0.66 -28.24 -4.59
CA MET A 111 0.44 -27.30 -5.68
C MET A 111 -1.06 -27.11 -5.88
N ALA A 112 -1.54 -25.86 -5.78
CA ALA A 112 -2.96 -25.54 -5.86
C ALA A 112 -3.19 -24.32 -6.74
N CYS A 113 -4.41 -24.15 -7.25
CA CYS A 113 -4.79 -22.98 -8.04
C CYS A 113 -6.16 -22.43 -7.63
N ASN A 114 -7.23 -23.17 -7.98
CA ASN A 114 -8.62 -22.68 -7.85
C ASN A 114 -9.62 -23.73 -7.35
N ARG A 115 -9.19 -24.89 -6.84
CA ARG A 115 -10.05 -25.99 -6.37
C ARG A 115 -9.99 -26.16 -4.85
N ALA A 116 -10.69 -25.31 -4.10
CA ALA A 116 -10.63 -25.33 -2.63
C ALA A 116 -11.08 -26.67 -1.99
N ASP A 117 -12.13 -27.30 -2.51
CA ASP A 117 -12.63 -28.57 -1.98
C ASP A 117 -11.65 -29.74 -2.18
N TYR A 118 -10.92 -29.72 -3.31
CA TYR A 118 -9.91 -30.73 -3.63
C TYR A 118 -8.70 -30.53 -2.71
N LEU A 119 -8.23 -29.28 -2.61
CA LEU A 119 -7.15 -28.91 -1.70
C LEU A 119 -7.44 -29.33 -0.26
N GLU A 120 -8.65 -29.11 0.24
CA GLU A 120 -9.06 -29.54 1.58
C GLU A 120 -8.91 -31.04 1.77
N ARG A 121 -9.35 -31.84 0.80
CA ARG A 121 -9.21 -33.31 0.85
C ARG A 121 -7.74 -33.74 0.88
N THR A 122 -6.91 -33.15 0.03
CA THR A 122 -5.47 -33.44 0.00
C THR A 122 -4.79 -33.02 1.31
N ILE A 123 -5.04 -31.81 1.81
CA ILE A 123 -4.49 -31.35 3.10
C ILE A 123 -4.90 -32.30 4.22
N ASN A 124 -6.18 -32.68 4.30
CA ASN A 124 -6.67 -33.58 5.34
C ASN A 124 -6.02 -34.98 5.23
N SER A 125 -5.85 -35.49 4.00
CA SER A 125 -5.16 -36.76 3.74
C SER A 125 -3.70 -36.72 4.19
N VAL A 126 -2.98 -35.63 3.86
CA VAL A 126 -1.58 -35.44 4.24
C VAL A 126 -1.43 -35.27 5.76
N LEU A 127 -2.21 -34.37 6.37
CA LEU A 127 -2.14 -34.07 7.81
C LEU A 127 -2.49 -35.28 8.69
N LYS A 128 -3.28 -36.23 8.18
CA LYS A 128 -3.59 -37.48 8.90
C LYS A 128 -2.33 -38.25 9.29
N TYR A 129 -1.33 -38.29 8.40
CA TYR A 129 -0.09 -39.05 8.60
C TYR A 129 1.12 -38.14 8.90
N GLN A 130 1.07 -36.86 8.52
CA GLN A 130 2.17 -35.90 8.72
C GLN A 130 2.24 -35.32 10.14
N LYS A 131 1.11 -35.15 10.85
CA LYS A 131 1.06 -34.56 12.20
C LYS A 131 2.14 -35.10 13.18
N PRO A 132 2.35 -36.43 13.33
CA PRO A 132 3.35 -36.97 14.25
C PRO A 132 4.80 -36.70 13.83
N ILE A 133 5.04 -36.38 12.55
CA ILE A 133 6.38 -36.21 11.94
C ILE A 133 6.58 -34.82 11.35
N SER A 134 5.82 -33.83 11.84
CA SER A 134 5.75 -32.49 11.25
C SER A 134 7.06 -31.72 11.24
N SER A 135 7.97 -31.99 12.19
CA SER A 135 9.32 -31.42 12.20
C SER A 135 10.21 -31.95 11.07
N ARG A 136 10.00 -33.21 10.66
CA ARG A 136 10.77 -33.87 9.59
C ARG A 136 10.23 -33.56 8.20
N TYR A 137 8.92 -33.35 8.09
CA TYR A 137 8.22 -33.08 6.84
C TYR A 137 7.37 -31.81 6.95
N PRO A 138 7.98 -30.61 6.95
CA PRO A 138 7.23 -29.36 6.98
C PRO A 138 6.34 -29.24 5.74
N LEU A 139 5.06 -28.91 5.96
CA LEU A 139 4.04 -28.85 4.91
C LEU A 139 3.84 -27.42 4.40
N PHE A 140 3.81 -27.28 3.09
CA PHE A 140 3.57 -26.05 2.36
C PHE A 140 2.39 -26.21 1.41
N VAL A 141 1.63 -25.13 1.22
CA VAL A 141 0.66 -25.00 0.14
C VAL A 141 1.13 -23.86 -0.75
N SER A 142 1.34 -24.13 -2.03
CA SER A 142 1.71 -23.13 -3.02
C SER A 142 0.51 -22.89 -3.94
N GLN A 143 -0.11 -21.72 -3.83
CA GLN A 143 -1.24 -21.34 -4.67
C GLN A 143 -0.80 -20.50 -5.87
N ASP A 144 -1.22 -20.89 -7.08
CA ASP A 144 -1.19 -20.01 -8.25
C ASP A 144 -2.46 -19.15 -8.33
N GLY A 145 -2.27 -17.87 -8.65
CA GLY A 145 -3.37 -16.92 -8.81
C GLY A 145 -4.01 -16.45 -7.50
N SER A 146 -5.20 -15.86 -7.62
CA SER A 146 -5.83 -15.06 -6.56
C SER A 146 -7.18 -15.60 -6.08
N ASN A 147 -7.45 -16.89 -6.25
CA ASN A 147 -8.70 -17.50 -5.78
C ASN A 147 -8.81 -17.39 -4.24
N ALA A 148 -9.83 -16.68 -3.76
CA ALA A 148 -10.00 -16.38 -2.34
C ALA A 148 -10.38 -17.60 -1.49
N ASP A 149 -11.11 -18.56 -2.07
CA ASP A 149 -11.56 -19.77 -1.37
C ASP A 149 -10.37 -20.68 -1.06
N VAL A 150 -9.47 -20.87 -2.04
CA VAL A 150 -8.21 -21.61 -1.86
C VAL A 150 -7.33 -20.94 -0.81
N ARG A 151 -7.19 -19.61 -0.87
CA ARG A 151 -6.39 -18.85 0.10
C ARG A 151 -6.94 -18.98 1.51
N SER A 152 -8.24 -18.74 1.69
CA SER A 152 -8.88 -18.81 3.01
C SER A 152 -8.85 -20.23 3.58
N LYS A 153 -9.04 -21.26 2.74
CA LYS A 153 -8.91 -22.66 3.13
C LYS A 153 -7.50 -22.99 3.58
N ALA A 154 -6.47 -22.66 2.79
CA ALA A 154 -5.07 -22.91 3.17
C ALA A 154 -4.70 -22.21 4.48
N LEU A 155 -5.12 -20.96 4.66
CA LEU A 155 -4.84 -20.17 5.87
C LEU A 155 -5.63 -20.63 7.11
N SER A 156 -6.67 -21.46 6.96
CA SER A 156 -7.40 -22.02 8.10
C SER A 156 -6.63 -23.10 8.88
N TYR A 157 -5.51 -23.60 8.33
CA TYR A 157 -4.69 -24.63 8.94
C TYR A 157 -3.42 -24.02 9.57
N ASP A 158 -3.26 -24.17 10.89
CA ASP A 158 -2.07 -23.70 11.60
C ASP A 158 -0.82 -24.55 11.35
N GLN A 159 -0.99 -25.80 10.88
CA GLN A 159 0.09 -26.79 10.75
C GLN A 159 0.88 -26.68 9.44
N LEU A 160 0.54 -25.76 8.54
CA LEU A 160 1.17 -25.60 7.24
C LEU A 160 1.67 -24.17 7.01
N SER A 161 2.46 -23.99 5.96
CA SER A 161 2.90 -22.67 5.48
C SER A 161 2.27 -22.38 4.13
N TYR A 162 1.69 -21.19 3.98
CA TYR A 162 1.06 -20.77 2.74
C TYR A 162 2.00 -19.89 1.92
N MET A 163 2.08 -20.16 0.62
CA MET A 163 2.83 -19.39 -0.38
C MET A 163 1.90 -19.05 -1.54
N GLN A 164 2.07 -17.87 -2.12
CA GLN A 164 1.23 -17.41 -3.23
C GLN A 164 2.06 -16.88 -4.40
N HIS A 165 1.80 -17.43 -5.58
CA HIS A 165 2.35 -16.97 -6.85
C HIS A 165 1.34 -16.07 -7.57
N LEU A 166 1.71 -14.80 -7.78
CA LEU A 166 0.92 -13.84 -8.54
C LEU A 166 1.68 -13.42 -9.79
N ASP A 167 1.41 -14.11 -10.89
CA ASP A 167 2.04 -13.85 -12.17
C ASP A 167 1.13 -13.08 -13.10
N LEU A 168 1.31 -11.76 -13.10
CA LEU A 168 0.51 -10.84 -13.92
C LEU A 168 1.05 -10.74 -15.36
N LYS A 169 2.19 -11.35 -15.67
CA LYS A 169 2.78 -11.25 -17.01
C LYS A 169 2.03 -12.16 -17.99
N PRO A 170 1.64 -11.65 -19.17
CA PRO A 170 1.02 -12.49 -20.19
C PRO A 170 1.99 -13.59 -20.62
N VAL A 171 1.46 -14.80 -20.76
CA VAL A 171 2.22 -15.94 -21.27
C VAL A 171 2.43 -15.76 -22.77
N GLN A 172 3.69 -15.79 -23.19
CA GLN A 172 4.03 -15.92 -24.61
C GLN A 172 4.29 -17.39 -24.91
N THR A 173 3.58 -17.94 -25.89
CA THR A 173 3.80 -19.30 -26.35
C THR A 173 4.89 -19.29 -27.42
N GLU A 174 5.72 -20.33 -27.45
CA GLU A 174 6.75 -20.48 -28.49
C GLU A 174 6.12 -20.66 -29.88
N ARG A 175 4.95 -21.33 -29.93
CA ARG A 175 4.23 -21.58 -31.17
C ARG A 175 2.77 -21.16 -31.07
N PRO A 176 2.16 -20.68 -32.18
CA PRO A 176 0.73 -20.44 -32.24
C PRO A 176 -0.07 -21.73 -31.99
N GLY A 177 -1.08 -21.68 -31.13
CA GLY A 177 -1.98 -22.80 -30.85
C GLY A 177 -1.59 -23.67 -29.64
N GLU A 178 -0.47 -23.38 -28.97
CA GLU A 178 -0.11 -24.06 -27.74
C GLU A 178 -1.00 -23.66 -26.56
N LEU A 179 -1.19 -24.58 -25.63
CA LEU A 179 -2.05 -24.40 -24.47
C LEU A 179 -1.35 -23.55 -23.40
N ILE A 180 -1.79 -22.30 -23.28
CA ILE A 180 -1.34 -21.33 -22.27
C ILE A 180 -1.38 -21.90 -20.84
N ALA A 181 -2.31 -22.80 -20.54
CA ALA A 181 -2.44 -23.43 -19.24
C ALA A 181 -1.16 -24.17 -18.81
N TYR A 182 -0.49 -24.89 -19.72
CA TYR A 182 0.74 -25.62 -19.38
C TYR A 182 1.90 -24.68 -19.04
N TYR A 183 2.00 -23.55 -19.74
CA TYR A 183 2.99 -22.53 -19.41
C TYR A 183 2.76 -21.91 -18.04
N LYS A 184 1.50 -21.68 -17.65
CA LYS A 184 1.16 -21.20 -16.30
C LYS A 184 1.57 -22.22 -15.24
N ILE A 185 1.23 -23.49 -15.44
CA ILE A 185 1.62 -24.59 -14.55
C ILE A 185 3.15 -24.64 -14.42
N ALA A 186 3.88 -24.63 -15.52
CA ALA A 186 5.35 -24.66 -15.51
C ALA A 186 5.96 -23.47 -14.75
N ARG A 187 5.42 -22.26 -14.91
CA ARG A 187 5.87 -21.05 -14.19
C ARG A 187 5.60 -21.16 -12.69
N HIS A 188 4.42 -21.66 -12.31
CA HIS A 188 4.07 -21.89 -10.91
C HIS A 188 4.99 -22.92 -10.24
N TYR A 189 5.24 -24.04 -10.92
CA TYR A 189 6.18 -25.07 -10.46
C TYR A 189 7.59 -24.51 -10.25
N LYS A 190 8.12 -23.81 -11.25
CA LYS A 190 9.43 -23.17 -11.14
C LYS A 190 9.48 -22.23 -9.93
N TRP A 191 8.49 -21.35 -9.79
CA TRP A 191 8.45 -20.38 -8.70
C TRP A 191 8.37 -21.05 -7.32
N ALA A 192 7.49 -22.05 -7.16
CA ALA A 192 7.31 -22.76 -5.91
C ALA A 192 8.59 -23.51 -5.48
N LEU A 193 9.26 -24.15 -6.44
CA LEU A 193 10.53 -24.82 -6.18
C LEU A 193 11.65 -23.83 -5.88
N ASP A 194 11.69 -22.67 -6.56
CA ASP A 194 12.64 -21.61 -6.23
C ASP A 194 12.48 -21.13 -4.78
N GLN A 195 11.23 -20.98 -4.29
CA GLN A 195 10.96 -20.67 -2.88
C GLN A 195 11.51 -21.75 -1.94
N LEU A 196 11.24 -23.01 -2.22
CA LEU A 196 11.61 -24.10 -1.31
C LEU A 196 13.12 -24.38 -1.29
N PHE A 197 13.78 -24.40 -2.45
CA PHE A 197 15.20 -24.69 -2.55
C PHE A 197 16.08 -23.48 -2.19
N TYR A 198 15.79 -22.29 -2.71
CA TYR A 198 16.68 -21.13 -2.55
C TYR A 198 16.34 -20.24 -1.37
N HIS A 199 15.05 -20.06 -1.05
CA HIS A 199 14.65 -19.20 0.07
C HIS A 199 14.53 -19.97 1.39
N HIS A 200 13.97 -21.19 1.36
CA HIS A 200 13.82 -22.02 2.55
C HIS A 200 14.98 -23.01 2.79
N ASN A 201 15.90 -23.16 1.82
CA ASN A 201 17.10 -24.01 1.90
C ASN A 201 16.79 -25.48 2.19
N PHE A 202 15.70 -26.02 1.66
CA PHE A 202 15.45 -27.46 1.72
C PHE A 202 16.31 -28.20 0.71
N SER A 203 16.90 -29.33 1.12
CA SER A 203 17.66 -30.19 0.19
C SER A 203 16.77 -31.09 -0.66
N ARG A 204 15.57 -31.41 -0.16
CA ARG A 204 14.62 -32.33 -0.80
C ARG A 204 13.19 -31.79 -0.67
N VAL A 205 12.41 -31.97 -1.73
CA VAL A 205 11.01 -31.55 -1.81
C VAL A 205 10.17 -32.69 -2.37
N ILE A 206 9.07 -33.01 -1.69
CA ILE A 206 8.01 -33.91 -2.16
C ILE A 206 6.88 -33.04 -2.70
N ILE A 207 6.49 -33.26 -3.94
CA ILE A 207 5.48 -32.46 -4.64
C ILE A 207 4.19 -33.26 -4.73
N LEU A 208 3.07 -32.64 -4.38
CA LEU A 208 1.72 -33.16 -4.50
C LEU A 208 0.85 -32.16 -5.26
N GLU A 209 -0.10 -32.66 -6.05
CA GLU A 209 -1.17 -31.84 -6.62
C GLU A 209 -2.35 -31.74 -5.65
N ASP A 210 -3.18 -30.71 -5.79
CA ASP A 210 -4.35 -30.47 -4.96
C ASP A 210 -5.47 -31.50 -5.11
N ASP A 211 -5.32 -32.50 -5.99
CA ASP A 211 -6.28 -33.59 -6.21
C ASP A 211 -5.75 -34.99 -5.84
N MET A 212 -4.71 -35.07 -5.01
CA MET A 212 -4.12 -36.32 -4.54
C MET A 212 -4.56 -36.72 -3.12
N GLU A 213 -4.68 -38.02 -2.86
CA GLU A 213 -4.77 -38.59 -1.51
C GLU A 213 -3.56 -39.52 -1.27
N ILE A 214 -2.95 -39.44 -0.09
CA ILE A 214 -1.73 -40.19 0.20
C ILE A 214 -2.04 -41.54 0.89
N ALA A 215 -1.17 -42.51 0.63
CA ALA A 215 -1.22 -43.81 1.30
C ALA A 215 -0.70 -43.71 2.76
N PRO A 216 -1.07 -44.66 3.65
CA PRO A 216 -0.62 -44.65 5.05
C PRO A 216 0.90 -44.70 5.24
N ASP A 217 1.62 -45.35 4.32
CA ASP A 217 3.06 -45.57 4.30
C ASP A 217 3.82 -44.56 3.43
N PHE A 218 3.14 -43.52 2.95
CA PHE A 218 3.71 -42.52 2.04
C PHE A 218 5.02 -41.92 2.55
N PHE A 219 5.05 -41.51 3.82
CA PHE A 219 6.25 -40.90 4.42
C PHE A 219 7.36 -41.92 4.69
N ASP A 220 7.01 -43.14 5.07
CA ASP A 220 7.97 -44.22 5.29
C ASP A 220 8.69 -44.58 3.99
N TYR A 221 7.95 -44.60 2.87
CA TYR A 221 8.50 -44.82 1.54
C TYR A 221 9.54 -43.75 1.15
N PHE A 222 9.20 -42.46 1.29
CA PHE A 222 10.13 -41.37 0.99
C PHE A 222 11.31 -41.33 1.96
N GLU A 223 11.10 -41.70 3.22
CA GLU A 223 12.18 -41.77 4.20
C GLU A 223 13.19 -42.87 3.87
N ALA A 224 12.70 -44.06 3.53
CA ALA A 224 13.56 -45.20 3.19
C ALA A 224 14.35 -44.97 1.89
N THR A 225 13.78 -44.22 0.93
CA THR A 225 14.40 -43.96 -0.37
C THR A 225 15.26 -42.69 -0.41
N ALA A 226 15.12 -41.80 0.58
CA ALA A 226 15.88 -40.55 0.67
C ALA A 226 17.40 -40.76 0.56
N ALA A 227 17.94 -41.72 1.32
CA ALA A 227 19.38 -42.00 1.34
C ALA A 227 19.87 -42.62 0.01
N LEU A 228 18.98 -43.25 -0.76
CA LEU A 228 19.31 -43.78 -2.08
C LEU A 228 19.46 -42.65 -3.09
N LEU A 229 18.52 -41.68 -3.06
CA LEU A 229 18.57 -40.48 -3.90
C LEU A 229 19.87 -39.69 -3.69
N ASP A 230 20.30 -39.51 -2.43
CA ASP A 230 21.52 -38.75 -2.11
C ASP A 230 22.82 -39.47 -2.53
N LYS A 231 22.80 -40.82 -2.58
CA LYS A 231 23.99 -41.64 -2.86
C LYS A 231 24.16 -41.98 -4.33
N ASP A 232 23.11 -41.88 -5.14
CA ASP A 232 23.19 -42.22 -6.55
C ASP A 232 23.97 -41.15 -7.34
N LYS A 233 25.10 -41.55 -7.92
CA LYS A 233 26.07 -40.64 -8.54
C LYS A 233 25.63 -40.07 -9.90
N TYR A 234 24.53 -40.54 -10.47
CA TYR A 234 23.98 -39.95 -11.70
C TYR A 234 23.42 -38.54 -11.48
N GLU A 235 23.06 -38.17 -10.24
CA GLU A 235 22.58 -36.82 -9.85
C GLU A 235 23.65 -35.73 -10.12
N SER A 236 24.93 -36.05 -9.90
CA SER A 236 26.04 -35.09 -10.01
C SER A 236 26.27 -34.59 -11.44
N LYS A 237 25.93 -35.38 -12.47
CA LYS A 237 25.96 -34.95 -13.88
C LYS A 237 24.67 -34.24 -14.33
N LYS A 238 23.55 -34.46 -13.63
CA LYS A 238 22.23 -33.88 -13.99
C LYS A 238 22.02 -32.46 -13.46
N ASN A 239 22.57 -32.12 -12.29
CA ASN A 239 22.55 -30.73 -11.79
C ASN A 239 23.27 -29.75 -12.74
N GLN A 240 24.24 -30.24 -13.52
CA GLN A 240 24.85 -29.47 -14.60
C GLN A 240 23.89 -29.26 -15.77
N MET A 241 23.05 -30.25 -16.09
CA MET A 241 22.10 -30.19 -17.22
C MET A 241 20.81 -29.43 -16.89
N MET A 242 20.31 -29.49 -15.66
CA MET A 242 19.08 -28.78 -15.25
C MET A 242 19.32 -27.26 -15.14
N ASN A 243 20.52 -26.83 -14.74
CA ASN A 243 20.96 -25.43 -14.84
C ASN A 243 21.04 -24.94 -16.30
N LEU A 244 21.29 -25.84 -17.26
CA LEU A 244 21.26 -25.54 -18.69
C LEU A 244 19.82 -25.37 -19.22
N PHE A 245 18.87 -26.20 -18.79
CA PHE A 245 17.48 -26.13 -19.26
C PHE A 245 16.70 -24.88 -18.77
N PHE A 246 17.03 -24.33 -17.58
CA PHE A 246 16.33 -23.15 -17.05
C PHE A 246 17.06 -21.82 -17.30
N SER A 247 18.27 -21.83 -17.86
CA SER A 247 19.00 -20.60 -18.20
C SER A 247 18.67 -20.04 -19.60
N ASP A 248 18.04 -20.86 -20.46
CA ASP A 248 17.70 -20.53 -21.85
C ASP A 248 16.26 -20.01 -22.05
N SER A 249 15.44 -19.92 -21.01
CA SER A 249 14.12 -19.27 -21.08
C SER A 249 14.15 -17.76 -20.77
N ARG A 250 15.24 -17.07 -21.16
CA ARG A 250 15.39 -15.61 -21.00
C ARG A 250 14.85 -14.84 -22.19
#